data_AF-T0HQQ2-F1
#
_entry.id   AF-T0HQQ2-F1
#
_cell.length_a   1.000
_cell.length_b   1.000
_cell.length_c   1.000
_cell.angle_alpha   90.00
_cell.angle_beta   90.00
_cell.angle_gamma   90.00
#
_symmetry.space_group_name_H-M   'P 1'
#
loop_
_entity.id
_entity.type
_entity.pdbx_description
1 polymer ?
#
loop_
_entity_poly.entity_id
_entity_poly.type
_entity_poly.pdbx_seq_one_letter_code
_entity_poly.pdbx_strand_id
1 'polypeptide(L)'
;MSVVIRGEDRTRLKVMGDVEAELAVPADSAGRCWLSFSDGTLIQAAYGEDDDCRFAVSEEGAGIVRIQREGDSDVLQLDWRVEWVTVAAPGNAVRAEARSEPMPVLPGLFA
;
A
#
# COMPACT_ATOMS: atom_id res chain seq x y z
N MET A 1 16.00 2.75 7.44
CA MET A 1 15.14 1.56 7.30
C MET A 1 13.91 2.03 6.61
N SER A 2 13.82 1.69 5.33
CA SER A 2 12.76 2.13 4.45
C SER A 2 12.72 1.22 3.22
N VAL A 3 11.55 1.13 2.61
CA VAL A 3 11.41 0.57 1.26
C VAL A 3 10.86 1.62 0.32
N VAL A 4 11.30 1.53 -0.94
CA VAL A 4 10.78 2.31 -2.05
C VAL A 4 10.16 1.36 -3.06
N ILE A 5 8.95 1.67 -3.50
CA ILE A 5 8.18 0.89 -4.48
C ILE A 5 7.90 1.76 -5.69
N ARG A 6 8.11 1.19 -6.88
CA ARG A 6 7.82 1.79 -8.18
C ARG A 6 7.11 0.79 -9.08
N GLY A 7 6.13 1.23 -9.87
CA GLY A 7 5.67 0.47 -11.03
C GLY A 7 6.70 0.54 -12.15
N GLU A 8 7.07 -0.59 -12.75
CA GLU A 8 7.96 -0.60 -13.93
C GLU A 8 7.15 -0.67 -15.22
N ASP A 9 6.35 -1.72 -15.35
CA ASP A 9 5.39 -1.96 -16.41
C ASP A 9 4.09 -2.46 -15.73
N ARG A 10 2.95 -2.45 -16.42
CA ARG A 10 1.65 -2.95 -15.88
C ARG A 10 1.69 -4.38 -15.33
N THR A 11 2.82 -5.08 -15.46
CA THR A 11 3.03 -6.45 -15.01
C THR A 11 3.97 -6.55 -13.81
N ARG A 12 4.70 -5.49 -13.43
CA ARG A 12 5.74 -5.54 -12.40
C ARG A 12 5.83 -4.30 -11.52
N LEU A 13 6.12 -4.56 -10.25
CA LEU A 13 6.47 -3.60 -9.23
C LEU A 13 7.89 -3.88 -8.75
N LYS A 14 8.74 -2.85 -8.72
CA LYS A 14 10.09 -2.91 -8.17
C LYS A 14 10.08 -2.46 -6.72
N VAL A 15 10.70 -3.24 -5.84
CA VAL A 15 10.91 -2.94 -4.42
C VAL A 15 12.40 -2.82 -4.15
N MET A 16 12.80 -1.74 -3.47
CA MET A 16 14.20 -1.42 -3.15
C MET A 16 14.32 -0.97 -1.70
N GLY A 17 15.48 -1.19 -1.07
CA GLY A 17 15.76 -0.76 0.30
C GLY A 17 15.93 -1.92 1.27
N ASP A 18 15.17 -1.93 2.37
CA ASP A 18 15.28 -2.96 3.41
C ASP A 18 15.01 -4.39 2.89
N VAL A 19 14.16 -4.52 1.88
CA VAL A 19 13.97 -5.72 1.07
C VAL A 19 14.05 -5.34 -0.41
N GLU A 20 14.62 -6.22 -1.23
CA GLU A 20 14.77 -6.01 -2.67
C GLU A 20 14.10 -7.13 -3.44
N ALA A 21 13.18 -6.79 -4.34
CA ALA A 21 12.44 -7.76 -5.15
C ALA A 21 11.79 -7.10 -6.37
N GLU A 22 11.49 -7.91 -7.39
CA GLU A 22 10.50 -7.59 -8.42
C GLU A 22 9.27 -8.45 -8.18
N LEU A 23 8.11 -7.81 -8.00
CA LEU A 23 6.85 -8.46 -7.71
C LEU A 23 5.94 -8.39 -8.93
N ALA A 24 5.36 -9.53 -9.31
CA ALA A 24 4.42 -9.58 -10.42
C ALA A 24 3.07 -8.96 -10.03
N VAL A 25 2.56 -8.08 -10.89
CA VAL A 25 1.19 -7.58 -10.83
C VAL A 25 0.28 -8.68 -11.39
N PRO A 26 -0.76 -9.11 -10.65
CA PRO A 26 -1.66 -10.17 -11.09
C PRO A 26 -2.36 -9.82 -12.41
N ALA A 27 -2.31 -10.70 -13.42
CA ALA A 27 -2.76 -10.40 -14.79
C ALA A 27 -4.26 -10.04 -14.91
N ASP A 28 -5.14 -10.68 -14.13
CA ASP A 28 -6.60 -10.51 -14.22
C ASP A 28 -7.13 -9.31 -13.42
N SER A 29 -6.24 -8.44 -12.95
CA SER A 29 -6.60 -7.46 -11.93
C SER A 29 -7.08 -6.11 -12.47
N ALA A 30 -7.29 -6.01 -13.79
CA ALA A 30 -7.64 -4.77 -14.50
C ALA A 30 -6.68 -3.62 -14.13
N GLY A 31 -5.39 -3.93 -13.99
CA GLY A 31 -4.36 -2.97 -13.63
C GLY A 31 -4.42 -2.51 -12.16
N ARG A 32 -5.12 -3.21 -11.26
CA ARG A 32 -5.15 -2.86 -9.83
C ARG A 32 -4.56 -3.97 -8.98
N CYS A 33 -3.85 -3.67 -7.91
CA CYS A 33 -3.43 -4.69 -6.95
C CYS A 33 -3.28 -4.10 -5.56
N TRP A 34 -3.12 -4.98 -4.58
CA TRP A 34 -2.90 -4.62 -3.19
C TRP A 34 -1.47 -4.94 -2.79
N LEU A 35 -0.84 -4.01 -2.08
CA LEU A 35 0.45 -4.18 -1.43
C LEU A 35 0.24 -4.21 0.07
N SER A 36 0.68 -5.29 0.71
CA SER A 36 0.66 -5.44 2.17
C SER A 36 2.08 -5.48 2.69
N PHE A 37 2.34 -4.74 3.76
CA PHE A 37 3.67 -4.59 4.36
C PHE A 37 3.68 -5.15 5.79
N SER A 38 4.86 -5.56 6.24
CA SER A 38 5.06 -6.14 7.58
C SER A 38 4.74 -5.21 8.75
N ASP A 39 4.65 -3.90 8.52
CA ASP A 39 4.27 -2.90 9.52
C ASP A 39 2.74 -2.73 9.66
N GLY A 40 1.97 -3.46 8.86
CA GLY A 40 0.50 -3.38 8.80
C GLY A 40 -0.04 -2.42 7.74
N THR A 41 0.81 -1.68 7.03
CA THR A 41 0.37 -0.77 5.98
C THR A 41 -0.24 -1.54 4.81
N LEU A 42 -1.36 -1.04 4.28
CA LEU A 42 -2.02 -1.55 3.07
C LEU A 42 -2.14 -0.43 2.02
N ILE A 43 -1.57 -0.68 0.84
CA ILE A 43 -1.59 0.26 -0.28
C ILE A 43 -2.35 -0.35 -1.46
N GLN A 44 -3.19 0.44 -2.10
CA GLN A 44 -3.71 0.12 -3.43
C GLN A 44 -2.76 0.66 -4.49
N ALA A 45 -2.37 -0.19 -5.44
CA ALA A 45 -1.73 0.22 -6.68
C ALA A 45 -2.75 0.15 -7.83
N ALA A 46 -2.77 1.15 -8.68
CA ALA A 46 -3.64 1.21 -9.86
C ALA A 46 -2.86 1.79 -11.06
N TYR A 47 -2.85 1.06 -12.16
CA TYR A 47 -2.25 1.49 -13.42
C TYR A 47 -3.32 2.17 -14.28
N GLY A 48 -3.08 3.42 -14.67
CA GLY A 48 -3.92 4.16 -15.62
C GLY A 48 -3.75 3.69 -17.06
N GLU A 49 -4.37 4.35 -18.04
CA GLU A 49 -4.37 3.97 -19.46
C GLU A 49 -2.98 4.03 -20.12
N ASP A 50 -2.08 4.87 -19.59
CA ASP A 50 -0.72 5.07 -20.10
C ASP A 50 0.34 4.25 -19.34
N ASP A 51 -0.07 3.16 -18.68
CA ASP A 51 0.77 2.36 -17.77
C ASP A 51 1.29 3.14 -16.55
N ASP A 52 0.71 4.31 -16.23
CA ASP A 52 1.11 5.13 -15.09
C ASP A 52 0.63 4.51 -13.77
N CYS A 53 1.58 4.06 -12.95
CA CYS A 53 1.29 3.41 -11.68
C CYS A 53 1.00 4.46 -10.61
N ARG A 54 -0.21 4.43 -10.05
CA ARG A 54 -0.65 5.28 -8.94
C ARG A 54 -0.79 4.50 -7.66
N PHE A 55 -0.39 5.12 -6.55
CA PHE A 55 -0.52 4.54 -5.22
C PHE A 55 -1.54 5.32 -4.39
N ALA A 56 -2.31 4.60 -3.58
CA ALA A 56 -3.21 5.19 -2.60
C ALA A 56 -3.14 4.40 -1.29
N VAL A 57 -3.01 5.10 -0.17
CA VAL A 57 -3.06 4.46 1.14
C VAL A 57 -4.47 4.01 1.44
N SER A 58 -4.64 2.75 1.80
CA SER A 58 -5.92 2.20 2.23
C SER A 58 -5.98 1.92 3.72
N GLU A 59 -4.89 1.48 4.33
CA GLU A 59 -4.72 1.39 5.78
C GLU A 59 -3.33 1.87 6.15
N GLU A 60 -3.26 2.72 7.16
CA GLU A 60 -1.99 3.18 7.75
C GLU A 60 -1.50 2.11 8.73
N GLY A 61 -0.24 1.70 8.57
CA GLY A 61 0.46 0.84 9.53
C GLY A 61 1.24 1.66 10.56
N ALA A 62 2.31 1.07 11.09
CA ALA A 62 3.22 1.76 12.01
C ALA A 62 4.19 2.72 11.30
N GLY A 63 4.48 2.49 10.02
CA GLY A 63 5.41 3.29 9.23
C GLY A 63 4.82 4.59 8.72
N ILE A 64 5.71 5.48 8.26
CA ILE A 64 5.31 6.72 7.59
C ILE A 64 5.29 6.48 6.09
N VAL A 65 4.11 6.54 5.48
CA VAL A 65 3.94 6.46 4.03
C VAL A 65 4.12 7.83 3.38
N ARG A 66 4.90 7.89 2.30
CA ARG A 66 4.96 9.05 1.40
C ARG A 66 4.80 8.59 -0.05
N ILE A 67 3.88 9.23 -0.76
CA ILE A 67 3.67 9.00 -2.19
C ILE A 67 4.04 10.29 -2.91
N GLN A 68 5.01 10.22 -3.80
CA GLN A 68 5.51 11.35 -4.57
C GLN A 68 5.35 11.07 -6.05
N ARG A 69 5.18 12.10 -6.88
CA ARG A 69 5.15 11.94 -8.34
C ARG A 69 6.55 12.09 -8.92
N GLU A 70 6.97 11.16 -9.77
CA GLU A 70 8.20 11.24 -10.56
C GLU A 70 7.87 10.99 -12.04
N GLY A 71 7.85 12.07 -12.84
CA GLY A 71 7.31 12.01 -14.20
C GLY A 71 5.81 11.71 -14.18
N ASP A 72 5.38 10.69 -14.93
CA ASP A 72 3.97 10.31 -15.02
C ASP A 72 3.56 9.28 -13.96
N SER A 73 4.49 8.64 -13.25
CA SER A 73 4.20 7.59 -12.25
C SER A 73 4.49 8.03 -10.82
N ASP A 74 3.79 7.41 -9.86
CA ASP A 74 4.04 7.62 -8.45
C ASP A 74 5.22 6.76 -7.97
N VAL A 75 5.92 7.26 -6.96
CA VAL A 75 6.92 6.55 -6.16
C VAL A 75 6.41 6.50 -4.73
N LEU A 76 6.26 5.29 -4.22
CA LEU A 76 5.87 5.03 -2.84
C LEU A 76 7.13 4.82 -2.01
N GLN A 77 7.23 5.53 -0.89
CA GLN A 77 8.24 5.31 0.14
C GLN A 77 7.55 5.00 1.46
N LEU A 78 7.98 3.94 2.14
CA LEU A 78 7.54 3.57 3.47
C LEU A 78 8.75 3.62 4.41
N ASP A 79 8.74 4.58 5.34
CA ASP A 79 9.78 4.74 6.35
C ASP A 79 9.45 3.90 7.58
N TRP A 80 9.82 2.62 7.51
CA TRP A 80 9.81 1.68 8.61
C TRP A 80 10.77 0.54 8.29
N ARG A 81 11.08 -0.30 9.30
CA ARG A 81 11.75 -1.57 9.04
C ARG A 81 10.78 -2.54 8.39
N VAL A 82 10.93 -2.77 7.10
CA VAL A 82 10.11 -3.74 6.36
C VAL A 82 10.84 -5.07 6.26
N GLU A 83 10.17 -6.14 6.67
CA GLU A 83 10.71 -7.50 6.65
C GLU A 83 10.10 -8.36 5.54
N TRP A 84 8.90 -7.97 5.07
CA TRP A 84 8.24 -8.59 3.92
C TRP A 84 7.25 -7.62 3.28
N VAL A 85 6.99 -7.85 2.00
CA VAL A 85 5.96 -7.19 1.20
C VAL A 85 5.31 -8.25 0.30
N THR A 86 3.99 -8.17 0.13
CA THR A 86 3.23 -9.08 -0.75
C THR A 86 2.36 -8.31 -1.71
N VAL A 87 2.17 -8.87 -2.92
CA VAL A 87 1.19 -8.38 -3.91
C VAL A 87 0.01 -9.34 -3.96
N ALA A 88 -1.22 -8.82 -3.95
CA ALA A 88 -2.43 -9.59 -4.14
C ALA A 88 -3.35 -8.98 -5.20
N ALA A 89 -4.10 -9.83 -5.89
CA ALA A 89 -5.17 -9.40 -6.78
C ALA A 89 -6.29 -8.73 -5.96
N PRO A 90 -7.10 -7.83 -6.55
CA PRO A 90 -8.17 -7.12 -5.85
C PRO A 90 -9.15 -8.02 -5.08
N GLY A 91 -9.46 -9.20 -5.63
CA GLY A 91 -10.35 -10.18 -4.99
C GLY A 91 -9.68 -11.07 -3.93
N ASN A 92 -8.37 -10.96 -3.75
CA ASN A 92 -7.58 -11.76 -2.81
C ASN A 92 -7.05 -10.93 -1.64
N ALA A 93 -7.58 -9.73 -1.43
CA ALA A 93 -7.33 -8.93 -0.24
C ALA A 93 -8.66 -8.61 0.44
N VAL A 94 -8.66 -8.67 1.78
CA VAL A 94 -9.79 -8.28 2.60
C VAL A 94 -9.29 -7.26 3.61
N ARG A 95 -10.03 -6.17 3.75
CA ARG A 95 -9.76 -5.10 4.70
C ARG A 95 -10.82 -5.14 5.79
N ALA A 96 -10.45 -4.76 7.02
CA ALA A 96 -11.44 -4.54 8.05
C ALA A 96 -12.37 -3.39 7.62
N GLU A 97 -13.67 -3.60 7.72
CA GLU A 97 -14.61 -2.49 7.66
C GLU A 97 -14.54 -1.75 8.99
N ALA A 98 -14.35 -0.44 8.95
CA ALA A 98 -14.42 0.39 10.15
C ALA A 98 -15.83 0.26 10.74
N ARG A 99 -15.98 -0.60 11.74
CA ARG A 99 -17.15 -0.59 12.60
C ARG A 99 -17.00 0.61 13.50
N SER A 100 -17.76 1.65 13.21
CA SER A 100 -18.01 2.73 14.17
C SER A 100 -18.82 2.16 15.33
N GLU A 101 -18.17 1.39 16.21
CA GLU A 101 -18.74 1.12 17.51
C GLU A 101 -18.75 2.45 18.27
N PRO A 102 -19.92 2.91 18.75
CA PRO A 102 -19.99 4.16 19.47
C PRO A 102 -19.04 4.07 20.67
N MET A 103 -18.19 5.10 20.81
CA MET A 103 -17.27 5.21 21.93
C MET A 103 -18.03 4.98 23.24
N PRO A 104 -17.54 4.11 24.14
CA PRO A 104 -18.18 3.93 25.43
C PRO A 104 -18.24 5.28 26.15
N VAL A 105 -19.41 5.59 26.70
CA VAL A 105 -19.56 6.77 27.56
C VAL A 105 -18.73 6.51 28.81
N LEU A 106 -17.67 7.29 29.02
CA LEU A 106 -16.86 7.25 30.24
C LEU A 106 -17.49 8.18 31.27
N PRO A 107 -18.17 7.67 32.32
CA PRO A 107 -18.80 8.53 33.32
C PRO A 107 -17.71 9.32 34.07
N GLY A 108 -17.87 10.64 34.19
CA GLY A 108 -16.99 11.49 34.99
C GLY A 108 -15.76 12.08 34.28
N LEU A 109 -15.58 11.88 32.97
CA LEU A 109 -14.42 12.44 32.25
C LEU A 109 -14.55 13.95 31.91
N PHE A 110 -15.75 14.51 32.01
CA PHE A 110 -16.08 15.91 31.69
C PHE A 110 -16.75 16.65 32.86
N ALA A 111 -16.55 16.17 34.10
CA ALA A 111 -17.03 16.84 35.31
C ALA A 111 -16.02 17.85 35.83
#